data_AF-A0A3N5MHG7-F1
#
_entry.id   AF-A0A3N5MHG7-F1
#
_cell.length_a   1.000
_cell.length_b   1.000
_cell.length_c   1.000
_cell.angle_alpha   90.00
_cell.angle_beta   90.00
_cell.angle_gamma   90.00
#
_symmetry.space_group_name_H-M   'P 1'
#
loop_
_entity.id
_entity.type
_entity.pdbx_description
1 polymer ?
#
loop_
_entity_poly.entity_id
_entity_poly.type
_entity_poly.pdbx_seq_one_letter_code
_entity_poly.pdbx_strand_id
1 'polypeptide(L)'
;MWFRKRKRDAFEELPTHMRELMEQATLPGVDVSEAINAYREVIKQFPGFVRGRLDLASLLLESGALGEARAQYEAVGDEWPDEPGAAAGLATVLSAEGNHSEAEAMASESLRRGYSWTPLLGVIAKSREHRGDPDGAAAAYLQGYELSPHSWDYLEAYCRLAGRPFMPPTETPTLVITEEQLRSLIEFIDSRAHQADAAGEMPGCDHTLRFARVWARDKGVDLVDLYQYLNANGGFCDCEVCFNVSNLLDQGEDDCS
;
A
#
# COMPACT_ATOMS: atom_id res chain seq x y z
N MET A 1 13.68 -34.56 -20.89
CA MET A 1 14.06 -34.26 -19.49
C MET A 1 12.80 -33.79 -18.78
N TRP A 2 12.28 -34.58 -17.85
CA TRP A 2 11.13 -34.17 -17.02
C TRP A 2 11.63 -33.17 -15.98
N PHE A 3 11.25 -31.90 -16.09
CA PHE A 3 11.33 -30.96 -14.98
C PHE A 3 10.37 -31.45 -13.90
N ARG A 4 10.89 -32.11 -12.87
CA ARG A 4 10.10 -32.41 -11.67
C ARG A 4 9.92 -31.06 -10.97
N LYS A 5 8.78 -30.39 -11.18
CA LYS A 5 8.44 -29.15 -10.45
C LYS A 5 8.70 -29.41 -8.96
N ARG A 6 9.59 -28.63 -8.36
CA ARG A 6 9.93 -28.75 -6.94
C ARG A 6 8.65 -28.48 -6.14
N LYS A 7 8.44 -29.22 -5.05
CA LYS A 7 7.29 -28.98 -4.18
C LYS A 7 7.44 -27.55 -3.60
N ARG A 8 6.37 -26.78 -3.63
CA ARG A 8 6.30 -25.50 -2.92
C ARG A 8 6.20 -25.81 -1.43
N ASP A 9 7.19 -25.37 -0.67
CA ASP A 9 7.17 -25.53 0.78
C ASP A 9 6.17 -24.52 1.37
N ALA A 10 5.25 -25.00 2.22
CA ALA A 10 4.33 -24.12 2.93
C ALA A 10 4.99 -23.55 4.19
N PHE A 11 4.55 -22.37 4.63
CA PHE A 11 5.09 -21.75 5.85
C PHE A 11 4.92 -22.67 7.06
N GLU A 12 3.77 -23.33 7.18
CA GLU A 12 3.45 -24.26 8.28
C GLU A 12 4.31 -25.53 8.28
N GLU A 13 4.91 -25.88 7.13
CA GLU A 13 5.83 -27.02 7.01
C GLU A 13 7.25 -26.67 7.49
N LEU A 14 7.55 -25.39 7.72
CA LEU A 14 8.84 -24.96 8.23
C LEU A 14 8.99 -25.34 9.72
N PRO A 15 10.16 -25.85 10.12
CA PRO A 15 10.49 -26.05 11.52
C PRO A 15 10.25 -24.79 12.34
N THR A 16 9.76 -24.93 13.58
CA THR A 16 9.43 -23.79 14.45
C THR A 16 10.56 -22.77 14.55
N HIS A 17 11.80 -23.22 14.74
CA HIS A 17 12.96 -22.31 14.84
C HIS A 17 13.22 -21.49 13.57
N MET A 18 12.84 -21.99 12.38
CA MET A 18 12.96 -21.24 11.12
C MET A 18 11.86 -20.19 10.98
N ARG A 19 10.65 -20.50 11.45
CA ARG A 19 9.56 -19.52 11.55
C ARG A 19 9.90 -18.41 12.55
N GLU A 20 10.35 -18.79 13.75
CA GLU A 20 10.80 -17.86 14.78
C GLU A 20 11.95 -16.96 14.30
N LEU A 21 12.90 -17.51 13.53
CA LEU A 21 13.99 -16.73 12.94
C LEU A 21 13.46 -15.63 12.00
N MET A 22 12.48 -15.94 11.15
CA MET A 22 11.86 -14.95 10.26
C MET A 22 11.01 -13.94 11.04
N GLU A 23 10.23 -14.41 12.02
CA GLU A 23 9.43 -13.53 12.87
C GLU A 23 10.33 -12.51 13.57
N GLN A 24 11.44 -12.95 14.16
CA GLN A 24 12.44 -12.07 14.76
C GLN A 24 13.01 -11.08 13.74
N ALA A 25 13.35 -11.53 12.54
CA ALA A 25 13.88 -10.70 11.45
C ALA A 25 12.92 -9.61 10.95
N THR A 26 11.62 -9.74 11.23
CA THR A 26 10.58 -8.77 10.83
C THR A 26 10.17 -7.81 11.94
N LEU A 27 10.77 -7.90 13.13
CA LEU A 27 10.43 -7.02 14.24
C LEU A 27 10.84 -5.56 13.96
N PRO A 28 10.06 -4.58 14.44
CA PRO A 28 10.43 -3.18 14.33
C PRO A 28 11.82 -2.90 14.94
N GLY A 29 12.67 -2.20 14.18
CA GLY A 29 14.02 -1.83 14.61
C GLY A 29 15.11 -2.85 14.30
N VAL A 30 14.78 -3.99 13.68
CA VAL A 30 15.78 -4.92 13.15
C VAL A 30 16.44 -4.34 11.90
N ASP A 31 17.76 -4.52 11.80
CA ASP A 31 18.53 -4.07 10.64
C ASP A 31 18.19 -4.91 9.41
N VAL A 32 18.04 -4.26 8.25
CA VAL A 32 17.71 -4.94 6.99
C VAL A 32 18.74 -6.04 6.65
N SER A 33 20.02 -5.86 7.01
CA SER A 33 21.07 -6.86 6.79
C SER A 33 20.86 -8.10 7.66
N GLU A 34 20.39 -7.93 8.89
CA GLU A 34 20.05 -9.03 9.79
C GLU A 34 18.87 -9.83 9.23
N ALA A 35 17.83 -9.13 8.76
CA ALA A 35 16.69 -9.74 8.11
C ALA A 35 17.10 -10.54 6.86
N ILE A 36 17.92 -9.95 5.99
CA ILE A 36 18.45 -10.62 4.79
C ILE A 36 19.17 -11.93 5.17
N ASN A 37 19.99 -11.93 6.22
CA ASN A 37 20.73 -13.11 6.65
C ASN A 37 19.81 -14.21 7.20
N ALA A 38 18.79 -13.84 7.98
CA ALA A 38 17.76 -14.77 8.46
C ALA A 38 17.03 -15.45 7.30
N TYR A 39 16.55 -14.68 6.32
CA TYR A 39 15.86 -15.22 5.15
C TYR A 39 16.79 -16.06 4.26
N ARG A 40 18.05 -15.68 4.09
CA ARG A 40 19.06 -16.50 3.39
C ARG A 40 19.23 -17.87 4.03
N GLU A 41 19.28 -17.94 5.36
CA GLU A 41 19.40 -19.22 6.07
C GLU A 41 18.15 -20.09 5.88
N VAL A 42 16.95 -19.51 5.97
CA VAL A 42 15.70 -20.24 5.69
C VAL A 42 15.70 -20.78 4.27
N ILE A 43 16.00 -19.97 3.26
CA ILE A 43 15.95 -20.38 1.84
C ILE A 43 17.02 -21.43 1.52
N LYS A 44 18.17 -21.39 2.21
CA LYS A 44 19.21 -22.40 2.07
C LYS A 44 18.73 -23.77 2.51
N GLN A 45 17.93 -23.84 3.58
CA GLN A 45 17.36 -25.10 4.08
C GLN A 45 16.06 -25.49 3.36
N PHE A 46 15.28 -24.51 2.93
CA PHE A 46 13.96 -24.66 2.29
C PHE A 46 13.94 -23.95 0.93
N PRO A 47 14.64 -24.50 -0.07
CA PRO A 47 14.78 -23.83 -1.37
C PRO A 47 13.46 -23.73 -2.15
N GLY A 48 12.41 -24.47 -1.77
CA GLY A 48 11.06 -24.39 -2.34
C GLY A 48 10.13 -23.43 -1.60
N PHE A 49 10.60 -22.74 -0.56
CA PHE A 49 9.81 -21.75 0.18
C PHE A 49 9.72 -20.44 -0.61
N VAL A 50 8.80 -20.41 -1.58
CA VAL A 50 8.58 -19.30 -2.52
C VAL A 50 8.36 -17.98 -1.80
N ARG A 51 7.54 -17.97 -0.74
CA ARG A 51 7.23 -16.74 -0.01
C ARG A 51 8.48 -16.13 0.60
N GLY A 52 9.32 -16.94 1.26
CA GLY A 52 10.60 -16.47 1.81
C GLY A 52 11.55 -15.95 0.74
N ARG A 53 11.59 -16.56 -0.46
CA ARG A 53 12.39 -16.04 -1.59
C ARG A 53 11.92 -14.67 -2.06
N LEU A 54 10.59 -14.46 -2.17
CA LEU A 54 10.02 -13.16 -2.53
C LEU A 54 10.31 -12.11 -1.46
N ASP A 55 10.18 -12.46 -0.18
CA ASP A 55 10.46 -11.55 0.93
C ASP A 55 11.97 -11.21 1.00
N LEU A 56 12.87 -12.18 0.79
CA LEU A 56 14.31 -11.93 0.64
C LEU A 56 14.59 -10.96 -0.52
N ALA A 57 13.95 -11.17 -1.67
CA ALA A 57 14.11 -10.32 -2.84
C ALA A 57 13.67 -8.88 -2.56
N SER A 58 12.57 -8.68 -1.82
CA SER A 58 12.11 -7.36 -1.39
C SER A 58 13.11 -6.69 -0.44
N LEU A 59 13.65 -7.40 0.55
CA LEU A 59 14.67 -6.84 1.46
C LEU A 59 15.98 -6.48 0.73
N LEU A 60 16.38 -7.30 -0.25
CA LEU A 60 17.53 -7.00 -1.11
C LEU A 60 17.28 -5.76 -1.98
N LEU A 61 16.06 -5.58 -2.46
CA LEU A 61 15.66 -4.39 -3.22
C LEU A 61 15.70 -3.14 -2.34
N GLU A 62 15.15 -3.20 -1.13
CA GLU A 62 15.16 -2.11 -0.15
C GLU A 62 16.57 -1.70 0.28
N SER A 63 17.48 -2.66 0.42
CA SER A 63 18.91 -2.39 0.70
C SER A 63 19.72 -1.93 -0.52
N GLY A 64 19.10 -1.86 -1.71
CA GLY A 64 19.75 -1.43 -2.95
C GLY A 64 20.59 -2.52 -3.64
N ALA A 65 20.55 -3.76 -3.18
CA ALA A 65 21.19 -4.92 -3.82
C ALA A 65 20.37 -5.42 -5.03
N LEU A 66 20.17 -4.53 -6.03
CA LEU A 66 19.26 -4.75 -7.16
C LEU A 66 19.55 -6.04 -7.94
N GLY A 67 20.83 -6.35 -8.17
CA GLY A 67 21.22 -7.57 -8.90
C GLY A 67 20.87 -8.86 -8.15
N GLU A 68 21.01 -8.87 -6.82
CA GLU A 68 20.62 -10.02 -6.01
C GLU A 68 19.09 -10.15 -5.92
N ALA A 69 18.39 -9.03 -5.74
CA ALA A 69 16.92 -9.00 -5.74
C ALA A 69 16.35 -9.55 -7.06
N ARG A 70 16.87 -9.07 -8.19
CA ARG A 70 16.55 -9.56 -9.53
C ARG A 70 16.70 -11.07 -9.64
N ALA A 71 17.85 -11.59 -9.24
CA ALA A 71 18.14 -13.03 -9.32
C ALA A 71 17.16 -13.88 -8.49
N GLN A 72 16.71 -13.38 -7.34
CA GLN A 72 15.69 -14.08 -6.53
C GLN A 72 14.32 -14.07 -7.20
N TYR A 73 13.86 -12.92 -7.73
CA TYR A 73 12.57 -12.86 -8.42
C TYR A 73 12.57 -13.67 -9.74
N GLU A 74 13.65 -13.61 -10.53
CA GLU A 74 13.82 -14.41 -11.75
C GLU A 74 13.78 -15.91 -11.43
N ALA A 75 14.49 -16.35 -10.38
CA ALA A 75 14.44 -17.74 -9.94
C ALA A 75 13.03 -18.20 -9.56
N VAL A 76 12.23 -17.33 -8.91
CA VAL A 76 10.82 -17.65 -8.63
C VAL A 76 9.99 -17.70 -9.91
N GLY A 77 10.17 -16.76 -10.84
CA GLY A 77 9.44 -16.74 -12.11
C GLY A 77 9.74 -17.94 -13.01
N ASP A 78 10.99 -18.40 -13.04
CA ASP A 78 11.41 -19.57 -13.82
C ASP A 78 10.80 -20.88 -13.30
N GLU A 79 10.72 -21.03 -11.97
CA GLU A 79 10.25 -22.25 -11.33
C GLU A 79 8.71 -22.24 -11.11
N TRP A 80 8.13 -21.06 -10.87
CA TRP A 80 6.71 -20.82 -10.68
C TRP A 80 6.22 -19.63 -11.54
N PRO A 81 6.02 -19.82 -12.86
CA PRO A 81 5.59 -18.73 -13.77
C PRO A 81 4.25 -18.08 -13.45
N ASP A 82 3.42 -18.76 -12.66
CA ASP A 82 2.11 -18.29 -12.20
C ASP A 82 2.18 -17.54 -10.86
N GLU A 83 3.35 -17.41 -10.24
CA GLU A 83 3.54 -16.66 -9.00
C GLU A 83 3.58 -15.15 -9.30
N PRO A 84 2.50 -14.40 -9.01
CA PRO A 84 2.40 -13.00 -9.42
C PRO A 84 3.40 -12.10 -8.71
N GLY A 85 3.84 -12.47 -7.49
CA GLY A 85 4.83 -11.72 -6.73
C GLY A 85 6.19 -11.60 -7.44
N ALA A 86 6.56 -12.57 -8.28
CA ALA A 86 7.82 -12.52 -9.03
C ALA A 86 7.79 -11.42 -10.11
N ALA A 87 6.74 -11.40 -10.95
CA ALA A 87 6.58 -10.37 -11.97
C ALA A 87 6.43 -8.97 -11.37
N ALA A 88 5.70 -8.87 -10.26
CA ALA A 88 5.54 -7.62 -9.52
C ALA A 88 6.87 -7.11 -8.95
N GLY A 89 7.66 -7.98 -8.33
CA GLY A 89 8.99 -7.63 -7.83
C GLY A 89 9.95 -7.20 -8.92
N LEU A 90 9.97 -7.90 -10.06
CA LEU A 90 10.78 -7.54 -11.22
C LEU A 90 10.41 -6.18 -11.80
N ALA A 91 9.13 -5.81 -11.82
CA ALA A 91 8.72 -4.46 -12.22
C ALA A 91 9.35 -3.38 -11.32
N THR A 92 9.42 -3.62 -10.01
CA THR A 92 10.07 -2.69 -9.07
C THR A 92 11.58 -2.63 -9.27
N VAL A 93 12.25 -3.77 -9.52
CA VAL A 93 13.68 -3.81 -9.88
C VAL A 93 13.93 -3.00 -11.15
N LEU A 94 13.16 -3.23 -12.21
CA LEU A 94 13.28 -2.51 -13.47
C LEU A 94 13.12 -1.00 -13.28
N SER A 95 12.17 -0.58 -12.43
CA SER A 95 11.98 0.83 -12.10
C SER A 95 13.21 1.41 -11.39
N ALA A 96 13.82 0.67 -10.45
CA ALA A 96 15.00 1.11 -9.72
C ALA A 96 16.26 1.19 -10.61
N GLU A 97 16.34 0.37 -11.66
CA GLU A 97 17.40 0.39 -12.66
C GLU A 97 17.20 1.49 -13.73
N GLY A 98 16.07 2.20 -13.73
CA GLY A 98 15.74 3.23 -14.72
C GLY A 98 15.07 2.70 -16.00
N ASN A 99 14.70 1.41 -16.03
CA ASN A 99 14.03 0.76 -17.16
C ASN A 99 12.50 1.03 -17.12
N HIS A 100 12.12 2.30 -17.09
CA HIS A 100 10.76 2.78 -16.80
C HIS A 100 9.68 2.24 -17.73
N SER A 101 9.96 2.08 -19.03
CA SER A 101 8.96 1.59 -19.99
C SER A 101 8.59 0.13 -19.74
N GLU A 102 9.58 -0.72 -19.44
CA GLU A 102 9.36 -2.13 -19.12
C GLU A 102 8.75 -2.30 -17.73
N ALA A 103 9.21 -1.51 -16.75
CA ALA A 103 8.68 -1.49 -15.40
C ALA A 103 7.16 -1.19 -15.40
N GLU A 104 6.72 -0.15 -16.10
CA GLU A 104 5.30 0.20 -16.21
C GLU A 104 4.50 -0.91 -16.89
N ALA A 105 5.00 -1.47 -18.00
CA ALA A 105 4.30 -2.53 -18.72
C ALA A 105 4.09 -3.78 -17.85
N MET A 106 5.13 -4.17 -17.11
CA MET A 106 5.11 -5.33 -16.22
C MET A 106 4.23 -5.09 -14.99
N ALA A 107 4.36 -3.93 -14.33
CA ALA A 107 3.50 -3.56 -13.21
C ALA A 107 2.01 -3.52 -13.61
N SER A 108 1.72 -2.92 -14.77
CA SER A 108 0.35 -2.83 -15.30
C SER A 108 -0.23 -4.21 -15.63
N GLU A 109 0.58 -5.13 -16.16
CA GLU A 109 0.14 -6.50 -16.42
C GLU A 109 -0.15 -7.28 -15.13
N SER A 110 0.71 -7.16 -14.12
CA SER A 110 0.48 -7.77 -12.81
C SER A 110 -0.84 -7.29 -12.19
N LEU A 111 -1.10 -5.97 -12.21
CA LEU A 111 -2.38 -5.42 -11.74
C LEU A 111 -3.57 -5.92 -12.58
N ARG A 112 -3.45 -5.98 -13.92
CA ARG A 112 -4.51 -6.51 -14.81
C ARG A 112 -4.83 -7.98 -14.52
N ARG A 113 -3.85 -8.78 -14.13
CA ARG A 113 -4.02 -10.18 -13.72
C ARG A 113 -4.62 -10.33 -12.31
N GLY A 114 -4.97 -9.23 -11.66
CA GLY A 114 -5.62 -9.21 -10.35
C GLY A 114 -4.64 -9.26 -9.17
N TYR A 115 -3.33 -9.11 -9.40
CA TYR A 115 -2.39 -9.01 -8.29
C TYR A 115 -2.49 -7.63 -7.64
N SER A 116 -3.17 -7.56 -6.50
CA SER A 116 -3.32 -6.33 -5.73
C SER A 116 -2.10 -6.09 -4.85
N TRP A 117 -1.18 -5.22 -5.30
CA TRP A 117 -0.04 -4.75 -4.52
C TRP A 117 0.20 -3.28 -4.80
N THR A 118 -0.18 -2.42 -3.84
CA THR A 118 -0.13 -0.95 -3.96
C THR A 118 1.20 -0.39 -4.46
N PRO A 119 2.38 -0.94 -4.06
CA PRO A 119 3.67 -0.50 -4.59
C PRO A 119 3.81 -0.52 -6.12
N LEU A 120 3.04 -1.34 -6.84
CA LEU A 120 3.02 -1.31 -8.32
C LEU A 120 2.47 -0.02 -8.89
N LEU A 121 1.56 0.65 -8.18
CA LEU A 121 1.06 1.97 -8.58
C LEU A 121 2.15 3.03 -8.43
N GLY A 122 3.00 2.93 -7.41
CA GLY A 122 4.21 3.76 -7.29
C GLY A 122 5.21 3.50 -8.41
N VAL A 123 5.39 2.23 -8.84
CA VAL A 123 6.23 1.88 -10.00
C VAL A 123 5.69 2.52 -11.28
N ILE A 124 4.39 2.40 -11.54
CA ILE A 124 3.73 3.01 -12.69
C ILE A 124 3.89 4.53 -12.64
N ALA A 125 3.63 5.14 -11.49
CA ALA A 125 3.69 6.59 -11.32
C ALA A 125 5.10 7.13 -11.58
N LYS A 126 6.13 6.58 -10.91
CA LYS A 126 7.53 6.96 -11.13
C LYS A 126 7.94 6.78 -12.59
N SER A 127 7.56 5.65 -13.19
CA SER A 127 7.88 5.36 -14.59
C SER A 127 7.27 6.39 -15.55
N ARG A 128 6.04 6.85 -15.29
CA ARG A 128 5.37 7.90 -16.08
C ARG A 128 6.00 9.27 -15.90
N GLU A 129 6.41 9.64 -14.68
CA GLU A 129 7.16 10.88 -14.45
C GLU A 129 8.42 10.95 -15.30
N HIS A 130 9.24 9.88 -15.27
CA HIS A 130 10.47 9.80 -16.06
C HIS A 130 10.23 9.81 -17.58
N ARG A 131 9.03 9.41 -18.02
CA ARG A 131 8.62 9.43 -19.42
C ARG A 131 7.95 10.74 -19.85
N GLY A 132 7.80 11.71 -18.95
CA GLY A 132 7.18 13.00 -19.25
C GLY A 132 5.65 12.95 -19.31
N ASP A 133 5.02 12.01 -18.59
CA ASP A 133 3.56 11.92 -18.41
C ASP A 133 3.18 12.27 -16.95
N PRO A 134 3.22 13.55 -16.56
CA PRO A 134 2.93 13.96 -15.18
C PRO A 134 1.47 13.71 -14.78
N ASP A 135 0.52 13.82 -15.71
CA ASP A 135 -0.90 13.59 -15.45
C ASP A 135 -1.17 12.10 -15.16
N GLY A 136 -0.61 11.22 -15.98
CA GLY A 136 -0.70 9.78 -15.77
C GLY A 136 0.04 9.33 -14.52
N ALA A 137 1.13 10.00 -14.14
CA ALA A 137 1.83 9.75 -12.89
C ALA A 137 1.00 10.17 -11.66
N ALA A 138 0.44 11.39 -11.69
CA ALA A 138 -0.42 11.89 -10.62
C ALA A 138 -1.63 10.95 -10.39
N ALA A 139 -2.29 10.53 -11.47
CA ALA A 139 -3.41 9.59 -11.38
C ALA A 139 -3.01 8.26 -10.71
N ALA A 140 -1.83 7.72 -11.02
CA ALA A 140 -1.36 6.47 -10.44
C ALA A 140 -0.98 6.63 -8.94
N TYR A 141 -0.34 7.73 -8.55
CA TYR A 141 -0.09 8.01 -7.13
C TYR A 141 -1.38 8.17 -6.34
N LEU A 142 -2.34 8.94 -6.85
CA LEU A 142 -3.63 9.13 -6.17
C LEU A 142 -4.36 7.80 -6.00
N GLN A 143 -4.39 6.97 -7.05
CA GLN A 143 -4.97 5.62 -6.95
C GLN A 143 -4.25 4.77 -5.89
N GLY A 144 -2.92 4.84 -5.79
CA GLY A 144 -2.18 4.09 -4.79
C GLY A 144 -2.48 4.57 -3.37
N TYR A 145 -2.56 5.88 -3.15
CA TYR A 145 -3.01 6.44 -1.87
C TYR A 145 -4.45 6.00 -1.53
N GLU A 146 -5.36 6.02 -2.50
CA GLU A 146 -6.74 5.60 -2.30
C GLU A 146 -6.91 4.12 -1.88
N LEU A 147 -5.96 3.26 -2.23
CA LEU A 147 -5.90 1.85 -1.83
C LEU A 147 -5.15 1.62 -0.51
N SER A 148 -4.32 2.58 -0.11
CA SER A 148 -3.53 2.54 1.12
C SER A 148 -3.42 3.96 1.68
N PRO A 149 -4.43 4.43 2.44
CA PRO A 149 -4.46 5.81 2.95
C PRO A 149 -3.34 6.21 3.92
N HIS A 150 -2.41 5.31 4.21
CA HIS A 150 -1.17 5.60 4.94
C HIS A 150 0.04 5.85 4.03
N SER A 151 -0.13 5.77 2.71
CA SER A 151 0.91 6.08 1.71
C SER A 151 0.95 7.59 1.43
N TRP A 152 1.24 8.38 2.46
CA TRP A 152 1.27 9.85 2.38
C TRP A 152 2.35 10.35 1.42
N ASP A 153 3.41 9.59 1.21
CA ASP A 153 4.41 9.82 0.16
C ASP A 153 3.77 9.83 -1.25
N TYR A 154 2.72 9.03 -1.48
CA TYR A 154 1.98 9.04 -2.75
C TYR A 154 1.07 10.26 -2.83
N LEU A 155 0.39 10.63 -1.74
CA LEU A 155 -0.44 11.83 -1.72
C LEU A 155 0.41 13.10 -1.91
N GLU A 156 1.59 13.17 -1.30
CA GLU A 156 2.58 14.23 -1.48
C GLU A 156 3.04 14.30 -2.94
N ALA A 157 3.42 13.16 -3.53
CA ALA A 157 3.83 13.11 -4.93
C ALA A 157 2.71 13.55 -5.88
N TYR A 158 1.46 13.14 -5.62
CA TYR A 158 0.28 13.64 -6.34
C TYR A 158 0.15 15.16 -6.21
N CYS A 159 0.17 15.71 -4.98
CA CYS A 159 0.01 17.14 -4.75
C CYS A 159 1.07 17.96 -5.48
N ARG A 160 2.34 17.51 -5.43
CA ARG A 160 3.46 18.11 -6.18
C ARG A 160 3.18 18.16 -7.68
N LEU A 161 2.76 17.04 -8.28
CA LEU A 161 2.49 16.96 -9.72
C LEU A 161 1.26 17.78 -10.13
N ALA A 162 0.24 17.84 -9.27
CA ALA A 162 -0.98 18.62 -9.49
C ALA A 162 -0.80 20.12 -9.18
N GLY A 163 0.36 20.55 -8.68
CA GLY A 163 0.63 21.95 -8.35
C GLY A 163 -0.19 22.48 -7.18
N ARG A 164 -0.56 21.62 -6.23
CA ARG A 164 -1.35 21.97 -5.03
C ARG A 164 -0.53 21.78 -3.75
N PRO A 165 -0.85 22.50 -2.65
CA PRO A 165 -0.15 22.31 -1.39
C PRO A 165 -0.35 20.90 -0.85
N PHE A 166 0.69 20.36 -0.22
CA PHE A 166 0.64 19.16 0.58
C PHE A 166 0.74 19.53 2.06
N MET A 167 -0.13 18.94 2.87
CA MET A 167 -0.13 19.04 4.32
C MET A 167 0.16 17.65 4.91
N PRO A 168 1.29 17.46 5.61
CA PRO A 168 1.57 16.20 6.27
C PRO A 168 0.60 15.96 7.44
N PRO A 169 0.34 14.70 7.82
CA PRO A 169 -0.58 14.37 8.92
C PRO A 169 -0.18 14.93 10.30
N THR A 170 1.05 15.43 10.45
CA THR A 170 1.59 15.99 11.70
C THR A 170 1.31 17.47 11.87
N GLU A 171 0.84 18.16 10.83
CA GLU A 171 0.55 19.60 10.87
C GLU A 171 -0.89 19.88 11.30
N THR A 172 -1.11 21.05 11.90
CA THR A 172 -2.46 21.47 12.31
C THR A 172 -3.33 21.70 11.07
N PRO A 173 -4.48 21.02 10.97
CA PRO A 173 -5.31 21.10 9.78
C PRO A 173 -5.95 22.48 9.62
N THR A 174 -5.98 22.96 8.39
CA THR A 174 -6.91 24.03 8.01
C THR A 174 -8.28 23.41 7.76
N LEU A 175 -9.32 24.00 8.34
CA LEU A 175 -10.68 23.53 8.16
C LEU A 175 -11.10 23.68 6.68
N VAL A 176 -11.36 22.56 6.01
CA VAL A 176 -11.77 22.50 4.58
C VAL A 176 -13.27 22.27 4.41
N ILE A 177 -13.97 21.88 5.48
CA ILE A 177 -15.42 21.62 5.53
C ILE A 177 -16.00 22.24 6.80
N THR A 178 -17.26 22.68 6.78
CA THR A 178 -17.92 23.21 7.99
C THR A 178 -18.17 22.11 9.03
N GLU A 179 -18.42 22.48 10.28
CA GLU A 179 -18.83 21.52 11.32
C GLU A 179 -20.11 20.75 10.94
N GLU A 180 -21.07 21.41 10.26
CA GLU A 180 -22.27 20.76 9.73
C GLU A 180 -21.92 19.72 8.67
N GLN A 181 -20.99 20.04 7.76
CA GLN A 181 -20.50 19.11 6.76
C GLN A 181 -19.74 17.94 7.41
N LEU A 182 -18.91 18.20 8.42
CA LEU A 182 -18.20 17.16 9.16
C LEU A 182 -19.18 16.20 9.87
N ARG A 183 -20.21 16.74 10.52
CA ARG A 183 -21.28 15.94 11.12
C ARG A 183 -22.00 15.09 10.08
N SER A 184 -22.36 15.69 8.93
CA SER A 184 -22.97 14.97 7.81
C SER A 184 -22.08 13.86 7.25
N LEU A 185 -20.76 14.07 7.19
CA LEU A 185 -19.80 13.06 6.76
C LEU A 185 -19.78 11.87 7.73
N ILE A 186 -19.65 12.15 9.04
CA ILE A 186 -19.60 11.11 10.07
C ILE A 186 -20.90 10.30 10.08
N GLU A 187 -22.06 10.97 10.07
CA GLU A 187 -23.37 10.30 10.00
C GLU A 187 -23.50 9.45 8.72
N PHE A 188 -23.01 9.96 7.58
CA PHE A 188 -23.01 9.19 6.34
C PHE A 188 -22.16 7.94 6.44
N ILE A 189 -20.92 8.05 6.94
CA ILE A 189 -20.02 6.91 7.12
C ILE A 189 -20.64 5.90 8.10
N ASP A 190 -21.06 6.36 9.27
CA ASP A 190 -21.62 5.50 10.32
C ASP A 190 -22.85 4.74 9.83
N SER A 191 -23.75 5.42 9.11
CA SER A 191 -24.94 4.79 8.54
C SER A 191 -24.59 3.70 7.51
N ARG A 192 -23.49 3.84 6.78
CA ARG A 192 -23.07 2.94 5.69
C ARG A 192 -22.17 1.80 6.16
N ALA A 193 -21.33 2.05 7.15
CA ALA A 193 -20.47 1.05 7.77
C ALA A 193 -21.30 -0.07 8.43
N HIS A 194 -22.52 0.26 8.89
CA HIS A 194 -23.46 -0.69 9.50
C HIS A 194 -24.51 -1.25 8.52
N GLN A 195 -24.43 -0.93 7.23
CA GLN A 195 -25.32 -1.49 6.21
C GLN A 195 -24.71 -2.75 5.61
N ALA A 196 -25.50 -3.82 5.62
CA ALA A 196 -25.15 -5.02 4.89
C ALA A 196 -25.01 -4.73 3.38
N ASP A 197 -24.01 -5.31 2.75
CA ASP A 197 -23.84 -5.23 1.31
C ASP A 197 -24.93 -6.01 0.56
N ALA A 198 -24.85 -6.05 -0.78
CA ALA A 198 -25.81 -6.78 -1.60
C ALA A 198 -25.86 -8.29 -1.33
N ALA A 199 -24.84 -8.85 -0.65
CA ALA A 199 -24.75 -10.24 -0.23
C ALA A 199 -25.27 -10.45 1.21
N GLY A 200 -25.66 -9.40 1.93
CA GLY A 200 -26.14 -9.48 3.30
C GLY A 200 -25.02 -9.51 4.35
N GLU A 201 -23.76 -9.26 3.96
CA GLU A 201 -22.63 -9.21 4.86
C GLU A 201 -22.41 -7.78 5.36
N MET A 202 -22.20 -7.62 6.67
CA MET A 202 -21.73 -6.35 7.22
C MET A 202 -20.28 -6.15 6.78
N PRO A 203 -19.97 -5.12 5.98
CA PRO A 203 -18.61 -4.91 5.54
C PRO A 203 -17.77 -4.44 6.73
N GLY A 204 -16.78 -5.24 7.12
CA GLY A 204 -15.75 -4.82 8.08
C GLY A 204 -14.97 -3.60 7.58
N CYS A 205 -14.08 -3.06 8.43
CA CYS A 205 -13.15 -2.03 8.00
C CYS A 205 -12.27 -2.57 6.87
N ASP A 206 -12.31 -1.94 5.70
CA ASP A 206 -11.42 -2.27 4.57
C ASP A 206 -10.16 -1.39 4.56
N HIS A 207 -9.95 -0.63 5.64
CA HIS A 207 -8.83 0.29 5.83
C HIS A 207 -8.72 1.37 4.73
N THR A 208 -9.83 1.69 4.06
CA THR A 208 -9.92 2.77 3.07
C THR A 208 -10.87 3.89 3.50
N LEU A 209 -10.86 4.99 2.73
CA LEU A 209 -11.80 6.11 2.82
C LEU A 209 -12.89 6.01 1.74
N ARG A 210 -13.46 4.81 1.53
CA ARG A 210 -14.43 4.56 0.45
C ARG A 210 -15.71 5.38 0.62
N PHE A 211 -16.24 5.49 1.83
CA PHE A 211 -17.47 6.22 2.11
C PHE A 211 -17.23 7.71 2.16
N ALA A 212 -16.12 8.15 2.79
CA ALA A 212 -15.71 9.55 2.74
C ALA A 212 -15.56 10.05 1.30
N ARG A 213 -15.01 9.24 0.39
CA ARG A 213 -14.90 9.57 -1.04
C ARG A 213 -16.25 9.74 -1.73
N VAL A 214 -17.19 8.82 -1.46
CA VAL A 214 -18.55 8.90 -2.01
C VAL A 214 -19.25 10.16 -1.50
N TRP A 215 -19.14 10.46 -0.21
CA TRP A 215 -19.71 11.65 0.40
C TRP A 215 -19.12 12.94 -0.21
N ALA A 216 -17.79 13.02 -0.33
CA ALA A 216 -17.11 14.19 -0.88
C ALA A 216 -17.58 14.49 -2.31
N ARG A 217 -17.72 13.45 -3.13
CA ARG A 217 -18.24 13.57 -4.50
C ARG A 217 -19.69 14.08 -4.53
N ASP A 218 -20.54 13.58 -3.64
CA ASP A 218 -21.95 14.02 -3.54
C ASP A 218 -22.06 15.49 -3.09
N LYS A 219 -21.21 15.91 -2.15
CA LYS A 219 -21.22 17.27 -1.58
C LYS A 219 -20.38 18.28 -2.35
N GLY A 220 -19.66 17.86 -3.39
CA GLY A 220 -18.76 18.73 -4.16
C GLY A 220 -17.56 19.23 -3.35
N VAL A 221 -17.12 18.44 -2.36
CA VAL A 221 -15.92 18.71 -1.56
C VAL A 221 -14.70 18.17 -2.31
N ASP A 222 -13.62 18.96 -2.37
CA ASP A 222 -12.36 18.47 -2.95
C ASP A 222 -11.82 17.31 -2.12
N LEU A 223 -11.65 16.18 -2.79
CA LEU A 223 -11.34 14.91 -2.15
C LEU A 223 -9.96 14.91 -1.50
N VAL A 224 -8.99 15.60 -2.08
CA VAL A 224 -7.61 15.61 -1.61
C VAL A 224 -7.45 16.58 -0.45
N ASP A 225 -8.19 17.69 -0.45
CA ASP A 225 -8.31 18.57 0.72
C ASP A 225 -8.96 17.82 1.88
N LEU A 226 -10.03 17.06 1.61
CA LEU A 226 -10.65 16.19 2.60
C LEU A 226 -9.66 15.15 3.14
N TYR A 227 -8.91 14.45 2.28
CA TYR A 227 -7.89 13.48 2.70
C TYR A 227 -6.87 14.10 3.65
N GLN A 228 -6.31 15.25 3.29
CA GLN A 228 -5.32 15.94 4.12
C GLN A 228 -5.90 16.32 5.48
N TYR A 229 -7.13 16.84 5.51
CA TYR A 229 -7.83 17.17 6.75
C TYR A 229 -8.10 15.94 7.63
N LEU A 230 -8.62 14.85 7.06
CA LEU A 230 -8.91 13.63 7.80
C LEU A 230 -7.62 13.02 8.37
N ASN A 231 -6.56 12.92 7.56
CA ASN A 231 -5.26 12.39 7.99
C ASN A 231 -4.66 13.17 9.16
N ALA A 232 -4.72 14.51 9.11
CA ALA A 232 -4.23 15.38 10.18
C ALA A 232 -5.01 15.21 11.50
N ASN A 233 -6.21 14.63 11.44
CA ASN A 233 -7.03 14.29 12.60
C ASN A 233 -7.07 12.77 12.87
N GLY A 234 -6.13 12.01 12.31
CA GLY A 234 -6.01 10.57 12.52
C GLY A 234 -7.08 9.72 11.85
N GLY A 235 -7.77 10.22 10.83
CA GLY A 235 -8.79 9.51 10.06
C GLY A 235 -8.24 8.92 8.76
N PHE A 236 -7.48 7.83 8.82
CA PHE A 236 -6.91 7.18 7.63
C PHE A 236 -7.84 6.12 7.03
N CYS A 237 -8.87 5.70 7.75
CA CYS A 237 -9.96 4.90 7.20
C CYS A 237 -11.31 5.38 7.72
N ASP A 238 -12.39 4.97 7.04
CA ASP A 238 -13.76 5.38 7.40
C ASP A 238 -14.08 5.10 8.89
N CYS A 239 -13.59 3.98 9.45
CA CYS A 239 -13.75 3.69 10.89
C CYS A 239 -13.01 4.71 11.78
N GLU A 240 -11.76 5.04 11.45
CA GLU A 240 -11.00 6.04 12.20
C GLU A 240 -11.58 7.45 12.07
N VAL A 241 -12.22 7.77 10.94
CA VAL A 241 -12.98 9.02 10.82
C VAL A 241 -14.09 9.07 11.88
N CYS A 242 -14.85 8.00 12.04
CA CYS A 242 -15.89 7.93 13.08
C CYS A 242 -15.36 7.91 14.52
N PHE A 243 -14.13 7.42 14.77
CA PHE A 243 -13.58 7.31 16.13
C PHE A 243 -12.70 8.48 16.56
N ASN A 244 -11.86 8.98 15.65
CA ASN A 244 -10.84 9.97 15.97
C ASN A 244 -11.31 11.39 15.63
N VAL A 245 -11.95 11.55 14.47
CA VAL A 245 -12.34 12.87 13.95
C VAL A 245 -13.65 13.36 14.58
N SER A 246 -14.54 12.45 15.00
CA SER A 246 -15.78 12.80 15.71
C SER A 246 -15.54 13.59 17.00
N ASN A 247 -14.45 13.29 17.72
CA ASN A 247 -14.11 13.94 18.98
C ASN A 247 -13.89 15.46 18.83
N LEU A 248 -13.64 15.95 17.61
CA LEU A 248 -13.52 17.37 17.32
C LEU A 248 -14.85 18.11 17.46
N LEU A 249 -15.97 17.43 17.26
CA LEU A 249 -17.31 18.01 17.43
C LEU A 249 -17.70 18.15 18.90
N ASP A 250 -17.16 17.29 19.77
CA ASP A 250 -17.48 17.27 21.20
C ASP A 250 -16.66 18.31 21.99
N GLN A 251 -15.46 18.65 21.53
CA GLN A 251 -14.57 19.64 22.18
C GLN A 251 -15.07 21.10 22.10
N GLY A 252 -16.08 21.38 21.27
CA GLY A 252 -16.70 22.71 21.16
C GLY A 252 -17.82 22.98 22.18
N GLU A 253 -18.33 21.95 22.88
CA GLU A 253 -19.45 22.10 23.82
C GLU A 253 -18.99 22.45 25.25
N ASP A 254 -17.74 22.17 25.62
CA ASP A 254 -17.22 22.39 26.98
C ASP A 254 -16.72 23.83 27.25
N ASP A 255 -16.53 24.66 26.22
CA ASP A 255 -15.99 26.04 26.35
C ASP A 255 -17.09 27.12 26.50
N CYS A 256 -18.35 26.69 26.66
CA CYS A 256 -19.51 27.54 26.99
C CYS A 256 -20.12 27.14 28.35
N SER A 257 -19.39 27.35 29.45
CA SER A 257 -19.97 27.34 30.81
C SER A 257 -19.39 28.40 31.73
#